data_AF-A0A316I5R6-F1
#
_entry.id   AF-A0A316I5R6-F1
#
_cell.length_a   1.000
_cell.length_b   1.000
_cell.length_c   1.000
_cell.angle_alpha   90.00
_cell.angle_beta   90.00
_cell.angle_gamma   90.00
#
_symmetry.space_group_name_H-M   'P 1'
#
loop_
_entity.id
_entity.type
_entity.pdbx_description
1 polymer ?
#
loop_
_entity_poly.entity_id
_entity_poly.type
_entity_poly.pdbx_seq_one_letter_code
_entity_poly.pdbx_strand_id
1 'polypeptide(L)'
;MRMKVFPLAFASIRGEFRGTTWDAVAEWYDELRRDNEGFESHQYLRDIVANVRASGVADRLGVITSMHDLVVVSLETKNGHYETIKVISPSTMAPVDDGCFALTFFGRKKRRHGREEIQQHPVADAVPAFWRMAEEKFGISPAAR
;
A
#
# COMPACT_ATOMS: atom_id res chain seq x y z
N MET A 1 28.31 -7.68 -8.51
CA MET A 1 27.25 -8.71 -8.55
C MET A 1 25.97 -8.02 -9.03
N ARG A 2 25.44 -8.39 -10.21
CA ARG A 2 24.24 -7.74 -10.77
C ARG A 2 23.03 -8.16 -9.96
N MET A 3 22.41 -7.22 -9.24
CA MET A 3 21.08 -7.41 -8.65
C MET A 3 20.11 -7.74 -9.79
N LYS A 4 19.60 -8.98 -9.77
CA LYS A 4 18.51 -9.39 -10.66
C LYS A 4 17.28 -8.60 -10.20
N VAL A 5 16.79 -7.72 -11.06
CA VAL A 5 15.50 -7.05 -10.91
C VAL A 5 14.45 -8.15 -11.01
N PHE A 6 13.83 -8.50 -9.89
CA PHE A 6 12.78 -9.52 -9.83
C PHE A 6 11.41 -8.87 -10.03
N PRO A 7 10.46 -9.59 -10.65
CA PRO A 7 9.26 -8.97 -11.19
C PRO A 7 8.32 -8.61 -10.04
N LEU A 8 8.21 -7.30 -9.85
CA LEU A 8 7.18 -6.62 -9.12
C LEU A 8 5.81 -6.97 -9.71
N ALA A 9 5.17 -8.07 -9.29
CA ALA A 9 3.89 -8.52 -9.84
C ALA A 9 2.77 -7.45 -9.81
N PHE A 10 2.97 -6.38 -9.02
CA PHE A 10 2.09 -5.21 -8.94
C PHE A 10 2.80 -3.84 -8.95
N ALA A 11 4.06 -3.70 -9.39
CA ALA A 11 4.65 -2.33 -9.46
C ALA A 11 4.01 -1.45 -10.52
N SER A 12 3.38 -2.06 -11.52
CA SER A 12 2.61 -1.29 -12.49
C SER A 12 1.43 -2.13 -12.92
N ILE A 13 0.23 -1.65 -12.62
CA ILE A 13 -0.99 -2.26 -13.13
C ILE A 13 -1.35 -1.53 -14.42
N ARG A 14 -1.48 -2.29 -15.51
CA ARG A 14 -1.85 -1.78 -16.84
C ARG A 14 -3.24 -2.31 -17.21
N GLY A 15 -4.04 -1.47 -17.87
CA GLY A 15 -5.39 -1.84 -18.30
C GLY A 15 -6.42 -1.55 -17.21
N GLU A 16 -7.47 -2.36 -17.11
CA GLU A 16 -8.50 -2.25 -16.07
C GLU A 16 -7.94 -2.73 -14.72
N PHE A 17 -8.11 -1.93 -13.66
CA PHE A 17 -7.80 -2.38 -12.31
C PHE A 17 -8.88 -3.32 -11.80
N ARG A 18 -8.50 -4.59 -11.58
CA ARG A 18 -9.35 -5.61 -10.95
C ARG A 18 -8.93 -5.82 -9.50
N GLY A 19 -9.18 -4.80 -8.69
CA GLY A 19 -8.99 -4.89 -7.24
C GLY A 19 -10.13 -5.62 -6.54
N THR A 20 -10.04 -5.63 -5.23
CA THR A 20 -11.13 -6.06 -4.33
C THR A 20 -11.66 -4.84 -3.56
N THR A 21 -12.67 -5.03 -2.72
CA THR A 21 -13.21 -3.98 -1.86
C THR A 21 -12.39 -3.85 -0.57
N TRP A 22 -12.40 -2.66 0.02
CA TRP A 22 -11.78 -2.43 1.33
C TRP A 22 -12.41 -3.27 2.44
N ASP A 23 -13.71 -3.58 2.35
CA ASP A 23 -14.41 -4.47 3.29
C ASP A 23 -13.89 -5.91 3.18
N ALA A 24 -13.73 -6.44 1.97
CA ALA A 24 -13.19 -7.78 1.76
C ALA A 24 -11.73 -7.91 2.25
N VAL A 25 -10.92 -6.86 2.09
CA VAL A 25 -9.55 -6.83 2.63
C VAL A 25 -9.55 -6.78 4.16
N ALA A 26 -10.47 -6.03 4.76
CA ALA A 26 -10.61 -5.99 6.21
C ALA A 26 -11.01 -7.36 6.77
N GLU A 27 -12.00 -8.02 6.16
CA GLU A 27 -12.44 -9.37 6.53
C GLU A 27 -11.29 -10.38 6.40
N TRP A 28 -10.56 -10.35 5.27
CA TRP A 28 -9.40 -11.20 5.04
C TRP A 28 -8.33 -11.07 6.13
N TYR A 29 -7.96 -9.85 6.51
CA TYR A 29 -6.99 -9.64 7.58
C TYR A 29 -7.53 -10.03 8.97
N ASP A 30 -8.83 -9.91 9.19
CA ASP A 30 -9.46 -10.37 10.44
C ASP A 30 -9.48 -11.90 10.55
N GLU A 31 -9.60 -12.61 9.43
CA GLU A 31 -9.43 -14.07 9.35
C GLU A 31 -7.97 -14.46 9.58
N LEU A 32 -7.03 -13.84 8.85
CA LEU A 32 -5.59 -14.11 9.04
C LEU A 32 -5.15 -13.93 10.49
N ARG A 33 -5.62 -12.88 11.17
CA ARG A 33 -5.32 -12.66 12.59
C ARG A 33 -5.87 -13.76 13.50
N ARG A 34 -7.05 -14.31 13.19
CA ARG A 34 -7.66 -15.39 13.99
C ARG A 34 -6.90 -16.71 13.84
N ASP A 35 -6.38 -16.96 12.64
CA ASP A 35 -5.81 -18.26 12.29
C ASP A 35 -4.29 -18.35 12.45
N ASN A 36 -3.59 -17.23 12.72
CA ASN A 36 -2.13 -17.19 12.78
C ASN A 36 -1.59 -16.51 14.05
N GLU A 37 -0.88 -17.29 14.88
CA GLU A 37 -0.06 -16.74 15.97
C GLU A 37 1.05 -15.84 15.40
N GLY A 38 1.29 -14.68 16.00
CA GLY A 38 2.31 -13.72 15.55
C GLY A 38 1.85 -12.69 14.52
N PHE A 39 0.56 -12.66 14.15
CA PHE A 39 -0.01 -11.64 13.27
C PHE A 39 0.11 -10.21 13.83
N GLU A 40 0.36 -10.04 15.13
CA GLU A 40 0.60 -8.72 15.76
C GLU A 40 1.65 -7.88 15.03
N SER A 41 2.67 -8.55 14.47
CA SER A 41 3.71 -7.92 13.64
C SER A 41 3.18 -7.24 12.37
N HIS A 42 1.95 -7.55 11.93
CA HIS A 42 1.30 -7.01 10.73
C HIS A 42 0.10 -6.10 11.06
N GLN A 43 -0.11 -5.75 12.33
CA GLN A 43 -1.27 -4.96 12.77
C GLN A 43 -1.41 -3.62 12.03
N TYR A 44 -0.30 -3.00 11.63
CA TYR A 44 -0.29 -1.74 10.89
C TYR A 44 -0.99 -1.83 9.52
N LEU A 45 -1.03 -3.01 8.88
CA LEU A 45 -1.79 -3.20 7.63
C LEU A 45 -3.29 -3.08 7.89
N ARG A 46 -3.77 -3.67 9.00
CA ARG A 46 -5.17 -3.54 9.44
C ARG A 46 -5.50 -2.11 9.82
N ASP A 47 -4.57 -1.41 10.49
CA ASP A 47 -4.78 -0.02 10.89
C ASP A 47 -4.92 0.91 9.67
N ILE A 48 -4.11 0.70 8.62
CA ILE A 48 -4.25 1.42 7.35
C ILE A 48 -5.60 1.11 6.69
N VAL A 49 -5.98 -0.17 6.59
CA VAL A 49 -7.26 -0.58 5.99
C VAL A 49 -8.45 0.03 6.75
N ALA A 50 -8.45 -0.05 8.07
CA ALA A 50 -9.49 0.53 8.91
C ALA A 50 -9.55 2.06 8.75
N ASN A 51 -8.40 2.71 8.67
CA ASN A 51 -8.34 4.16 8.48
C ASN A 51 -8.84 4.59 7.09
N VAL A 52 -8.47 3.88 6.02
CA VAL A 52 -9.00 4.14 4.67
C VAL A 52 -10.52 3.98 4.64
N ARG A 53 -11.07 2.92 5.25
CA ARG A 53 -12.53 2.74 5.36
C ARG A 53 -13.21 3.90 6.08
N ALA A 54 -12.59 4.42 7.14
CA ALA A 54 -13.11 5.53 7.93
C ALA A 54 -12.84 6.93 7.33
N SER A 55 -12.05 7.03 6.25
CA SER A 55 -11.52 8.30 5.73
C SER A 55 -12.51 9.12 4.90
N GLY A 56 -13.65 8.53 4.49
CA GLY A 56 -14.60 9.16 3.58
C GLY A 56 -14.13 9.27 2.13
N VAL A 57 -12.95 8.73 1.78
CA VAL A 57 -12.39 8.74 0.42
C VAL A 57 -12.01 7.35 -0.10
N ALA A 58 -12.55 6.30 0.54
CA ALA A 58 -12.23 4.91 0.20
C ALA A 58 -12.58 4.54 -1.25
N ASP A 59 -13.63 5.16 -1.82
CA ASP A 59 -14.08 5.00 -3.20
C ASP A 59 -13.11 5.60 -4.23
N ARG A 60 -12.19 6.47 -3.81
CA ARG A 60 -11.13 7.05 -4.66
C ARG A 60 -9.87 6.17 -4.71
N LEU A 61 -9.78 5.17 -3.84
CA LEU A 61 -8.63 4.28 -3.71
C LEU A 61 -9.01 2.83 -4.02
N GLY A 62 -8.24 2.19 -4.90
CA GLY A 62 -8.37 0.78 -5.21
C GLY A 62 -7.39 -0.04 -4.39
N VAL A 63 -7.77 -1.26 -3.99
CA VAL A 63 -6.91 -2.12 -3.18
C VAL A 63 -6.77 -3.53 -3.75
N ILE A 64 -5.56 -4.06 -3.67
CA ILE A 64 -5.22 -5.48 -3.83
C ILE A 64 -4.38 -5.86 -2.61
N THR A 65 -4.55 -7.07 -2.09
CA THR A 65 -3.75 -7.57 -0.97
C THR A 65 -3.15 -8.91 -1.31
N SER A 66 -1.96 -9.18 -0.77
CA SER A 66 -1.39 -10.53 -0.64
C SER A 66 -1.37 -10.93 0.84
N MET A 67 -0.72 -12.04 1.17
CA MET A 67 -0.49 -12.45 2.56
C MET A 67 0.34 -11.43 3.35
N HIS A 68 1.19 -10.64 2.67
CA HIS A 68 2.18 -9.78 3.33
C HIS A 68 2.09 -8.30 2.92
N ASP A 69 1.46 -8.01 1.78
CA ASP A 69 1.51 -6.67 1.20
C ASP A 69 0.11 -6.13 0.94
N LEU A 70 -0.05 -4.84 1.19
CA LEU A 70 -1.17 -4.04 0.71
C LEU A 70 -0.71 -3.24 -0.51
N VAL A 71 -1.43 -3.34 -1.62
CA VAL A 71 -1.19 -2.54 -2.83
C VAL A 71 -2.40 -1.62 -3.04
N VAL A 72 -2.13 -0.33 -3.02
CA VAL A 72 -3.13 0.72 -3.15
C VAL A 72 -2.90 1.50 -4.44
N VAL A 73 -3.97 1.82 -5.16
CA VAL A 73 -3.95 2.63 -6.38
C VAL A 73 -4.90 3.81 -6.27
N SER A 74 -4.62 4.88 -7.01
CA SER A 74 -5.63 5.92 -7.27
C SER A 74 -6.59 5.49 -8.39
N LEU A 75 -7.89 5.43 -8.09
CA LEU A 75 -8.94 5.13 -9.07
C LEU A 75 -9.27 6.33 -9.96
N GLU A 76 -8.75 7.52 -9.65
CA GLU A 76 -8.93 8.74 -10.45
C GLU A 76 -8.04 8.76 -11.71
N THR A 77 -7.24 7.72 -11.93
CA THR A 77 -6.27 7.66 -13.02
C THR A 77 -6.95 7.56 -14.39
N LYS A 78 -6.76 8.58 -15.23
CA LYS A 78 -7.43 8.72 -16.55
C LYS A 78 -6.76 7.98 -17.72
N ASN A 79 -5.60 7.35 -17.52
CA ASN A 79 -4.73 6.90 -18.61
C ASN A 79 -4.47 5.38 -18.67
N GLY A 80 -5.23 4.58 -17.91
CA GLY A 80 -5.12 3.10 -17.90
C GLY A 80 -3.80 2.57 -17.32
N HIS A 81 -3.04 3.41 -16.62
CA HIS A 81 -1.83 3.05 -15.90
C HIS A 81 -1.94 3.47 -14.45
N TYR A 82 -2.16 2.53 -13.55
CA TYR A 82 -2.28 2.86 -12.14
C TYR A 82 -0.90 3.04 -11.52
N GLU A 83 -0.70 4.19 -10.89
CA GLU A 83 0.37 4.39 -9.93
C GLU A 83 0.01 3.64 -8.64
N THR A 84 1.00 3.06 -7.98
CA THR A 84 0.76 2.17 -6.83
C THR A 84 1.54 2.66 -5.61
N ILE A 85 0.93 2.56 -4.44
CA ILE A 85 1.59 2.59 -3.14
C ILE A 85 1.53 1.17 -2.60
N LYS A 86 2.68 0.60 -2.28
CA LYS A 86 2.79 -0.70 -1.62
C LYS A 86 3.16 -0.50 -0.16
N VAL A 87 2.40 -1.10 0.74
CA VAL A 87 2.76 -1.28 2.14
C VAL A 87 3.35 -2.67 2.25
N ILE A 88 4.67 -2.75 2.44
CA ILE A 88 5.42 -4.00 2.40
C ILE A 88 5.66 -4.48 3.83
N SER A 89 5.34 -5.75 4.08
CA SER A 89 5.76 -6.40 5.32
C SER A 89 7.23 -6.79 5.28
N PRO A 90 7.97 -6.63 6.40
CA PRO A 90 9.33 -7.08 6.49
C PRO A 90 9.49 -8.51 6.01
N SER A 91 10.35 -8.70 5.03
CA SER A 91 10.67 -10.02 4.49
C SER A 91 12.14 -10.09 4.13
N THR A 92 12.68 -11.29 3.98
CA THR A 92 14.05 -11.48 3.45
C THR A 92 14.25 -10.84 2.07
N MET A 93 13.17 -10.54 1.34
CA MET A 93 13.19 -9.92 0.02
C MET A 93 13.08 -8.39 0.05
N ALA A 94 12.65 -7.81 1.16
CA ALA A 94 12.58 -6.37 1.41
C ALA A 94 13.05 -6.13 2.85
N PRO A 95 14.38 -5.99 3.08
CA PRO A 95 14.90 -5.77 4.41
C PRO A 95 14.38 -4.43 4.93
N VAL A 96 13.80 -4.47 6.12
CA VAL A 96 13.28 -3.32 6.86
C VAL A 96 13.85 -3.46 8.25
N ASP A 97 14.23 -2.36 8.90
CA ASP A 97 14.72 -2.45 10.28
C ASP A 97 13.62 -2.96 11.21
N ASP A 98 14.02 -3.61 12.30
CA ASP A 98 13.09 -4.14 13.30
C ASP A 98 12.16 -3.02 13.81
N GLY A 99 10.86 -3.32 13.86
CA GLY A 99 9.83 -2.35 14.25
C GLY A 99 9.49 -1.29 13.20
N CYS A 100 10.03 -1.41 11.98
CA CYS A 100 9.68 -0.56 10.85
C CYS A 100 8.88 -1.32 9.78
N PHE A 101 8.25 -0.55 8.90
CA PHE A 101 7.64 -1.04 7.66
C PHE A 101 8.10 -0.17 6.49
N ALA A 102 7.92 -0.67 5.26
CA ALA A 102 8.29 0.07 4.06
C ALA A 102 7.06 0.46 3.24
N LEU A 103 7.03 1.72 2.80
CA LEU A 103 6.15 2.22 1.76
C LEU A 103 6.93 2.32 0.47
N THR A 104 6.41 1.71 -0.59
CA THR A 104 6.98 1.86 -1.93
C THR A 104 5.97 2.45 -2.90
N PHE A 105 6.27 3.63 -3.43
CA PHE A 105 5.55 4.20 -4.54
C PHE A 105 6.13 3.74 -5.86
N PHE A 106 5.28 3.34 -6.81
CA PHE A 106 5.63 3.12 -8.21
C PHE A 106 4.76 4.00 -9.11
N GLY A 107 5.40 4.95 -9.79
CA GLY A 107 4.77 5.91 -10.69
C GLY A 107 5.26 5.81 -12.12
N ARG A 108 4.58 6.49 -13.05
CA ARG A 108 5.06 6.57 -14.44
C ARG A 108 6.04 7.73 -14.57
N LYS A 109 7.21 7.50 -15.19
CA LYS A 109 8.13 8.60 -15.56
C LYS A 109 7.44 9.60 -16.50
N LYS A 110 6.95 10.71 -15.94
CA LYS A 110 7.12 12.10 -16.44
C LYS A 110 6.44 13.08 -15.47
N ARG A 111 7.30 13.86 -14.79
CA ARG A 111 7.07 15.07 -13.97
C ARG A 111 7.04 14.83 -12.44
N ARG A 112 8.12 15.32 -11.81
CA ARG A 112 8.37 15.62 -10.38
C ARG A 112 8.42 14.49 -9.33
N HIS A 113 7.72 13.36 -9.44
CA HIS A 113 7.58 12.43 -8.28
C HIS A 113 8.39 11.13 -8.31
N GLY A 114 9.36 10.99 -9.23
CA GLY A 114 10.20 9.78 -9.32
C GLY A 114 9.49 8.60 -10.01
N ARG A 115 10.27 7.60 -10.45
CA ARG A 115 9.73 6.33 -11.02
C ARG A 115 9.34 5.35 -9.92
N GLU A 116 10.10 5.40 -8.85
CA GLU A 116 10.06 4.50 -7.72
C GLU A 116 10.60 5.29 -6.52
N GLU A 117 9.92 5.19 -5.40
CA GLU A 117 10.35 5.79 -4.14
C GLU A 117 10.06 4.80 -3.01
N ILE A 118 11.06 4.54 -2.19
CA ILE A 118 10.95 3.65 -1.03
C ILE A 118 11.19 4.49 0.21
N GLN A 119 10.27 4.46 1.15
CA GLN A 119 10.39 5.10 2.45
C GLN A 119 10.19 4.06 3.53
N GLN A 120 11.05 4.10 4.55
CA GLN A 120 10.93 3.28 5.74
C GLN A 120 10.46 4.15 6.90
N HIS A 121 9.51 3.64 7.68
CA HIS A 121 8.93 4.35 8.82
C HIS A 121 8.71 3.38 10.00
N PRO A 122 8.69 3.88 11.25
CA PRO A 122 8.22 3.09 12.38
C PRO A 122 6.79 2.59 12.15
N VAL A 123 6.46 1.39 12.62
CA VAL A 123 5.09 0.84 12.50
C VAL A 123 4.03 1.73 13.18
N ALA A 124 4.41 2.46 14.23
CA ALA A 124 3.55 3.42 14.92
C ALA A 124 3.10 4.59 14.01
N ASP A 125 3.89 4.89 12.98
CA ASP A 125 3.64 5.97 12.03
C ASP A 125 2.95 5.46 10.75
N ALA A 126 2.48 4.21 10.72
CA ALA A 126 2.02 3.60 9.48
C ALA A 126 0.87 4.34 8.80
N VAL A 127 -0.16 4.70 9.56
CA VAL A 127 -1.29 5.47 9.06
C VAL A 127 -0.88 6.88 8.60
N PRO A 128 -0.19 7.72 9.41
CA PRO A 128 0.20 9.06 8.97
C PRO A 128 1.20 9.04 7.80
N ALA A 129 2.13 8.09 7.76
CA ALA A 129 3.08 7.94 6.65
C ALA A 129 2.37 7.51 5.35
N PHE A 130 1.42 6.57 5.44
CA PHE A 130 0.60 6.17 4.30
C PHE A 130 -0.15 7.37 3.70
N TRP A 131 -0.85 8.16 4.53
CA TRP A 131 -1.60 9.30 4.04
C TRP A 131 -0.72 10.41 3.48
N ARG A 132 0.46 10.65 4.08
CA ARG A 132 1.42 11.60 3.52
C ARG A 132 1.82 11.19 2.10
N MET A 133 2.08 9.90 1.88
CA MET A 133 2.41 9.40 0.55
C MET A 133 1.21 9.43 -0.40
N ALA A 134 0.01 9.08 0.07
CA ALA A 134 -1.21 9.15 -0.73
C ALA A 134 -1.55 10.60 -1.15
N GLU A 135 -1.37 11.56 -0.26
CA GLU A 135 -1.56 12.98 -0.56
C GLU A 135 -0.52 13.47 -1.56
N GLU A 136 0.76 13.18 -1.31
CA GLU A 136 1.86 13.63 -2.18
C GLU A 136 1.76 13.02 -3.59
N LYS A 137 1.47 11.72 -3.68
CA LYS A 137 1.55 10.96 -4.94
C LYS A 137 0.22 10.89 -5.67
N PHE A 138 -0.89 10.73 -4.95
CA PHE A 138 -2.21 10.60 -5.56
C PHE A 138 -3.05 11.88 -5.46
N GLY A 139 -2.66 12.87 -4.64
CA GLY A 139 -3.50 14.03 -4.35
C GLY A 139 -4.76 13.66 -3.55
N ILE A 140 -4.70 12.54 -2.80
CA ILE A 140 -5.82 12.03 -2.00
C ILE A 140 -5.43 12.08 -0.53
N SER A 141 -6.19 12.85 0.25
CA SER A 141 -6.11 12.91 1.70
C SER A 141 -7.44 12.48 2.32
N PRO A 142 -7.48 12.09 3.61
CA PRO A 142 -8.74 11.82 4.29
C PRO A 142 -9.67 13.03 4.21
N ALA A 143 -10.98 12.80 4.07
CA ALA A 143 -11.94 13.88 4.25
C ALA A 143 -11.75 14.46 5.66
N ALA A 144 -11.58 15.78 5.75
CA ALA A 144 -11.55 16.45 7.05
C ALA A 144 -12.81 16.05 7.81
N ARG A 145 -12.63 15.47 9.00
CA ARG A 145 -13.74 15.23 9.93
C ARG A 145 -14.27 16.56 10.46
#